data_AF-J9G7A4-F1
#
_entry.id   AF-J9G7A4-F1
#
_cell.length_a   1.000
_cell.length_b   1.000
_cell.length_c   1.000
_cell.angle_alpha   90.00
_cell.angle_beta   90.00
_cell.angle_gamma   90.00
#
_symmetry.space_group_name_H-M   'P 1'
#
loop_
_entity.id
_entity.type
_entity.pdbx_description
1 polymer ?
#
loop_
_entity_poly.entity_id
_entity_poly.type
_entity_poly.pdbx_seq_one_letter_code
_entity_poly.pdbx_strand_id
1 'polypeptide(L)'
;VEKKIIDATAVIANENRYHPIRDFLNSLQWDGQERIRHCLHHFLGSEENEYSYEALKLFMLGAISRVFKPGCKFEVMLCLVGGQGAGKSTFFRLLAVNDDWFSDDLKKLDDDNVYRKMQGALDY
;
A
#
# COMPACT_ATOMS: atom_id res chain seq x y z
N VAL A 1 25.05 -20.38 24.07
CA VAL A 1 25.70 -19.91 22.83
C VAL A 1 24.66 -19.56 21.78
N GLU A 2 23.69 -20.44 21.56
CA GLU A 2 22.57 -20.28 20.60
C GLU A 2 21.71 -19.01 20.79
N LYS A 3 21.35 -18.67 22.03
CA LYS A 3 20.55 -17.46 22.34
C LYS A 3 21.25 -16.15 21.92
N LYS A 4 22.57 -16.08 22.09
CA LYS A 4 23.37 -14.89 21.71
C LYS A 4 23.50 -14.72 20.20
N ILE A 5 23.41 -15.80 19.43
CA ILE A 5 23.45 -15.76 17.95
C ILE A 5 22.13 -15.22 17.41
N ILE A 6 21.00 -15.62 17.98
CA ILE A 6 19.66 -15.11 17.62
C ILE A 6 19.57 -13.61 17.95
N ASP A 7 20.01 -13.21 19.15
CA ASP A 7 20.01 -11.80 19.56
C ASP A 7 20.92 -10.94 18.66
N ALA A 8 22.11 -11.43 18.30
CA ALA A 8 23.01 -10.75 17.38
C ALA A 8 22.45 -10.67 15.94
N THR A 9 21.76 -11.71 15.48
CA THR A 9 21.09 -11.72 14.17
C THR A 9 19.92 -10.75 14.14
N ALA A 10 19.13 -10.67 15.23
CA ALA A 10 18.06 -9.70 15.37
C ALA A 10 18.59 -8.26 15.38
N VAL A 11 19.71 -7.99 16.06
CA VAL A 11 20.36 -6.68 16.06
C VAL A 11 20.87 -6.30 14.66
N ILE A 12 21.57 -7.22 13.96
CA ILE A 12 22.07 -6.95 12.60
C ILE A 12 20.91 -6.82 11.58
N ALA A 13 19.83 -7.58 11.73
CA ALA A 13 18.63 -7.45 10.90
C ALA A 13 17.87 -6.14 11.18
N ASN A 14 17.91 -5.67 12.43
CA ASN A 14 17.36 -4.41 12.87
C ASN A 14 18.21 -3.20 12.41
N GLU A 15 19.52 -3.38 12.29
CA GLU A 15 20.47 -2.41 11.71
C GLU A 15 20.40 -2.38 10.18
N ASN A 16 19.98 -3.48 9.54
CA ASN A 16 19.70 -3.59 8.09
C ASN A 16 18.18 -3.51 7.77
N ARG A 17 17.42 -2.73 8.54
CA ARG A 17 15.97 -2.53 8.31
C ARG A 17 15.73 -1.89 6.95
N TYR A 18 15.15 -2.66 6.02
CA TYR A 18 14.74 -2.23 4.69
C TYR A 18 13.21 -2.17 4.65
N HIS A 19 12.65 -1.03 4.27
CA HIS A 19 11.20 -0.88 4.10
C HIS A 19 10.92 -0.88 2.59
N PRO A 20 10.71 -2.06 1.95
CA PRO A 20 10.71 -2.21 0.50
C PRO A 20 9.81 -1.22 -0.24
N ILE A 21 8.64 -0.95 0.33
CA ILE A 21 7.69 0.02 -0.23
C ILE A 21 8.20 1.46 -0.11
N ARG A 22 8.83 1.84 1.01
CA ARG A 22 9.37 3.18 1.23
C ARG A 22 10.57 3.42 0.33
N ASP A 23 11.44 2.43 0.19
CA ASP A 23 12.62 2.50 -0.68
C ASP A 23 12.21 2.57 -2.15
N PHE A 24 11.20 1.78 -2.55
CA PHE A 24 10.56 1.92 -3.86
C PHE A 24 10.01 3.34 -4.07
N LEU A 25 9.21 3.87 -3.15
CA LEU A 25 8.64 5.22 -3.26
C LEU A 25 9.72 6.32 -3.33
N ASN A 26 10.80 6.18 -2.57
CA ASN A 26 11.95 7.11 -2.60
C ASN A 26 12.75 7.04 -3.90
N SER A 27 12.72 5.91 -4.61
CA SER A 27 13.40 5.75 -5.90
C SER A 27 12.65 6.38 -7.07
N LEU A 28 11.35 6.67 -6.90
CA LEU A 28 10.51 7.21 -7.97
C LEU A 28 10.93 8.64 -8.33
N GLN A 29 10.96 8.93 -9.63
CA GLN A 29 11.13 10.27 -10.17
C GLN A 29 9.82 10.69 -10.83
N TRP A 30 9.29 11.86 -10.45
CA TRP A 30 8.11 12.39 -11.11
C TRP A 30 8.47 12.93 -12.49
N ASP A 31 7.72 12.50 -13.49
CA ASP A 31 7.93 12.84 -14.90
C ASP A 31 7.10 14.04 -15.37
N GLY A 32 6.42 14.73 -14.45
CA GLY A 32 5.61 15.92 -14.74
C GLY A 32 4.18 15.61 -15.21
N GLN A 33 3.80 14.34 -15.40
CA GLN A 33 2.46 14.00 -15.89
C GLN A 33 1.46 13.77 -14.75
N GLU A 34 0.32 14.48 -14.77
CA GLU A 34 -0.76 14.30 -13.80
C GLU A 34 -1.61 13.07 -14.15
N ARG A 35 -1.24 11.90 -13.60
CA ARG A 35 -1.97 10.64 -13.88
C ARG A 35 -3.20 10.43 -13.03
N ILE A 36 -3.23 10.95 -11.80
CA ILE A 36 -4.31 10.70 -10.85
C ILE A 36 -5.66 11.22 -11.39
N ARG A 37 -5.66 12.37 -12.08
CA ARG A 37 -6.86 13.02 -12.63
C ARG A 37 -7.71 12.10 -13.51
N HIS A 38 -7.07 11.32 -14.38
CA HIS A 38 -7.76 10.47 -15.35
C HIS A 38 -7.70 8.98 -14.98
N CYS A 39 -7.10 8.62 -13.85
CA CYS A 39 -6.79 7.23 -13.50
C CYS A 39 -8.05 6.35 -13.36
N LEU A 40 -9.05 6.78 -12.57
CA LEU A 40 -10.29 6.01 -12.39
C LEU A 40 -11.09 5.89 -13.69
N HIS A 41 -11.10 6.95 -14.51
CA HIS A 41 -11.74 6.91 -15.82
C HIS A 41 -11.04 5.90 -16.73
N HIS A 42 -9.71 6.00 -16.85
CA HIS A 42 -8.90 5.17 -17.74
C HIS A 42 -8.99 3.68 -17.40
N PHE A 43 -8.95 3.31 -16.11
CA PHE A 43 -8.88 1.90 -15.70
C PHE A 43 -10.23 1.29 -15.35
N LEU A 44 -11.20 2.09 -14.89
CA LEU A 44 -12.47 1.59 -14.34
C LEU A 44 -13.70 2.19 -15.04
N GLY A 45 -13.50 3.07 -16.02
CA GLY A 45 -14.59 3.69 -16.78
C GLY A 45 -15.45 4.64 -15.94
N SER A 46 -14.94 5.17 -14.82
CA SER A 46 -15.67 6.16 -14.03
C SER A 46 -15.86 7.46 -14.82
N GLU A 47 -16.83 8.29 -14.42
CA GLU A 47 -16.92 9.66 -14.94
C GLU A 47 -15.68 10.48 -14.56
N GLU A 48 -15.25 11.34 -15.47
CA GLU A 48 -14.23 12.36 -15.21
C GLU A 48 -14.88 13.55 -14.50
N ASN A 49 -14.79 13.55 -13.18
CA ASN A 49 -15.27 14.64 -12.35
C ASN A 49 -14.31 14.89 -11.18
N GLU A 50 -14.44 16.09 -10.60
CA GLU A 50 -13.53 16.55 -9.54
C GLU A 50 -13.63 15.66 -8.29
N TYR A 51 -14.81 15.09 -8.03
CA TYR A 51 -15.02 14.17 -6.91
C TYR A 51 -14.17 12.89 -7.05
N SER A 52 -14.23 12.21 -8.20
CA SER A 52 -13.44 11.02 -8.49
C SER A 52 -11.94 11.29 -8.38
N TYR A 53 -11.50 12.44 -8.90
CA TYR A 53 -10.11 12.87 -8.82
C TYR A 53 -9.66 13.07 -7.37
N GLU A 54 -10.37 13.88 -6.60
CA GLU A 54 -10.00 14.20 -5.22
C GLU A 54 -10.13 12.98 -4.30
N ALA A 55 -11.10 12.09 -4.53
CA ALA A 55 -11.24 10.84 -3.79
C ALA A 55 -10.02 9.91 -3.99
N LEU A 56 -9.58 9.72 -5.24
CA LEU A 56 -8.40 8.89 -5.51
C LEU A 56 -7.13 9.56 -4.98
N LYS A 57 -6.97 10.87 -5.20
CA LYS A 57 -5.82 11.63 -4.71
C LYS A 57 -5.68 11.57 -3.19
N LEU A 58 -6.77 11.78 -2.46
CA LEU A 58 -6.79 11.68 -1.00
C LEU A 58 -6.44 10.26 -0.53
N PHE A 59 -6.99 9.23 -1.17
CA PHE A 59 -6.66 7.83 -0.88
C PHE A 59 -5.16 7.54 -1.07
N MET A 60 -4.60 7.96 -2.21
CA MET A 60 -3.18 7.77 -2.53
C MET A 60 -2.25 8.52 -1.55
N LEU A 61 -2.58 9.78 -1.25
CA LEU A 61 -1.82 10.58 -0.28
C LEU A 61 -1.90 9.98 1.13
N GLY A 62 -3.05 9.44 1.52
CA GLY A 62 -3.23 8.72 2.78
C GLY A 62 -2.36 7.47 2.86
N ALA A 63 -2.37 6.65 1.80
CA ALA A 63 -1.53 5.45 1.71
C ALA A 63 -0.04 5.78 1.81
N ILE A 64 0.43 6.77 1.04
CA ILE A 64 1.82 7.26 1.10
C ILE A 64 2.15 7.80 2.49
N SER A 65 1.26 8.60 3.08
CA SER A 65 1.47 9.16 4.42
C SER A 65 1.69 8.06 5.47
N ARG A 66 0.96 6.95 5.40
CA ARG A 66 1.13 5.82 6.32
C ARG A 66 2.46 5.10 6.15
N VAL A 67 3.01 5.04 4.93
CA VAL A 67 4.35 4.48 4.68
C VAL A 67 5.44 5.37 5.28
N PHE A 68 5.32 6.69 5.18
CA PHE A 68 6.35 7.63 5.67
C PHE A 68 6.16 8.04 7.14
N LYS A 69 4.94 7.95 7.67
CA LYS A 69 4.57 8.24 9.06
C LYS A 69 3.71 7.10 9.62
N PRO A 70 4.31 5.95 9.94
CA PRO A 70 3.60 4.84 10.56
C PRO A 70 2.81 5.29 11.79
N GLY A 71 1.58 4.81 11.93
CA GLY A 71 0.67 5.22 13.02
C GLY A 71 -0.11 6.53 12.77
N CYS A 72 0.10 7.24 11.65
CA CYS A 72 -0.72 8.40 11.34
C CYS A 72 -2.20 8.03 11.14
N LYS A 73 -3.12 8.82 11.72
CA LYS A 73 -4.56 8.60 11.58
C LYS A 73 -5.00 8.88 10.14
N PHE A 74 -5.69 7.92 9.53
CA PHE A 74 -6.34 8.07 8.23
C PHE A 74 -7.63 7.25 8.24
N GLU A 75 -8.78 7.94 8.19
CA GLU A 75 -10.13 7.35 8.38
C GLU A 75 -10.97 7.39 7.10
N VAL A 76 -10.33 7.59 5.95
CA VAL A 76 -11.01 7.66 4.65
C VAL A 76 -10.88 6.32 3.93
N MET A 77 -11.98 5.81 3.41
CA MET A 77 -12.05 4.60 2.61
C MET A 77 -12.45 4.93 1.17
N LEU A 78 -11.70 4.44 0.19
CA LEU A 78 -12.05 4.55 -1.21
C LEU A 78 -13.04 3.44 -1.58
N CYS A 79 -14.27 3.83 -1.95
CA CYS A 79 -15.32 2.89 -2.35
C CYS A 79 -15.49 2.91 -3.87
N LEU A 80 -15.07 1.83 -4.54
CA LEU A 80 -15.25 1.65 -5.98
C LEU A 80 -16.54 0.87 -6.27
N VAL A 81 -17.53 1.53 -6.86
CA VAL A 81 -18.82 0.91 -7.22
C VAL A 81 -18.85 0.64 -8.72
N GLY A 82 -19.19 -0.59 -9.09
CA GLY A 82 -19.31 -1.02 -10.48
C GLY A 82 -19.64 -2.51 -10.55
N GLY A 83 -20.04 -2.96 -11.74
CA GLY A 83 -20.44 -4.36 -11.96
C GLY A 83 -19.36 -5.39 -11.59
N GLN A 84 -19.77 -6.66 -11.52
CA GLN A 84 -18.81 -7.76 -11.45
C GLN A 84 -17.92 -7.75 -12.69
N GLY A 85 -16.63 -8.04 -12.52
CA GLY A 85 -15.68 -8.00 -13.63
C GLY A 85 -15.23 -6.59 -14.07
N ALA A 86 -15.67 -5.52 -13.40
CA ALA A 86 -15.26 -4.14 -13.71
C ALA A 86 -13.78 -3.81 -13.40
N GLY A 87 -12.91 -4.82 -13.18
CA GLY A 87 -11.48 -4.61 -13.00
C GLY A 87 -11.02 -4.05 -11.65
N LYS A 88 -11.90 -3.87 -10.65
CA LYS A 88 -11.57 -3.27 -9.35
C LYS A 88 -10.40 -3.96 -8.62
N SER A 89 -10.40 -5.29 -8.51
CA SER A 89 -9.29 -6.02 -7.87
C SER A 89 -8.01 -5.92 -8.70
N THR A 90 -8.13 -6.01 -10.03
CA THR A 90 -7.01 -5.86 -10.97
C THR A 90 -6.36 -4.49 -10.85
N PHE A 91 -7.15 -3.43 -10.70
CA PHE A 91 -6.66 -2.07 -10.51
C PHE A 91 -5.76 -1.97 -9.28
N PHE A 92 -6.19 -2.48 -8.13
CA PHE A 92 -5.37 -2.45 -6.91
C PHE A 92 -4.15 -3.37 -7.00
N ARG A 93 -4.26 -4.50 -7.70
CA ARG A 93 -3.10 -5.38 -7.95
C ARG A 93 -2.03 -4.67 -8.79
N LEU A 94 -2.44 -3.92 -9.82
CA LEU A 94 -1.51 -3.11 -10.62
C LEU A 94 -0.90 -1.96 -9.80
N LEU A 95 -1.69 -1.30 -8.94
CA LEU A 95 -1.19 -0.25 -8.05
C LEU A 95 -0.16 -0.76 -7.04
N ALA A 96 -0.21 -2.03 -6.64
CA ALA A 96 0.78 -2.61 -5.76
C ALA A 96 2.18 -2.70 -6.42
N VAL A 97 2.27 -2.62 -7.76
CA VAL A 97 3.51 -2.71 -8.58
C VAL A 97 4.22 -4.06 -8.51
N ASN A 98 4.22 -4.70 -7.34
CA ASN A 98 4.68 -6.06 -7.10
C ASN A 98 3.51 -6.89 -6.54
N ASP A 99 3.28 -8.06 -7.14
CA ASP A 99 2.23 -8.99 -6.71
C ASP A 99 2.39 -9.44 -5.25
N ASP A 100 3.61 -9.50 -4.73
CA ASP A 100 3.88 -9.84 -3.33
C ASP A 100 3.33 -8.80 -2.33
N TRP A 101 3.06 -7.57 -2.81
CA TRP A 101 2.50 -6.48 -2.01
C TRP A 101 0.96 -6.40 -2.12
N PHE A 102 0.35 -7.22 -2.98
CA PHE A 102 -1.09 -7.28 -3.14
C PHE A 102 -1.72 -8.45 -2.36
N SER A 103 -2.88 -8.20 -1.75
CA SER A 103 -3.71 -9.26 -1.18
C SER A 103 -5.18 -8.88 -1.27
N ASP A 104 -5.99 -9.77 -1.84
CA ASP A 104 -7.46 -9.69 -1.93
C ASP A 104 -8.16 -10.73 -1.04
N ASP A 105 -7.38 -11.44 -0.25
CA ASP A 105 -7.80 -12.62 0.48
C ASP A 105 -8.34 -12.21 1.85
N LEU A 106 -9.65 -11.90 1.91
CA LEU A 106 -10.33 -11.51 3.15
C LEU A 106 -10.19 -12.56 4.27
N LYS A 107 -9.99 -13.83 3.92
CA LYS A 107 -9.75 -14.92 4.88
C LYS A 107 -8.40 -14.82 5.58
N LYS A 108 -7.41 -14.17 4.96
CA LYS A 108 -6.12 -13.95 5.61
C LYS A 108 -6.19 -12.94 6.74
N LEU A 109 -7.18 -12.03 6.77
CA LEU A 109 -7.35 -11.00 7.81
C LEU A 109 -7.64 -11.56 9.21
N ASP A 110 -8.18 -12.78 9.29
CA ASP A 110 -8.56 -13.46 10.55
C ASP A 110 -7.42 -14.32 11.12
N ASP A 111 -6.37 -14.57 10.34
CA ASP A 111 -5.19 -15.30 10.79
C ASP A 111 -4.28 -14.34 11.59
N ASP A 112 -3.78 -14.80 12.74
CA ASP A 112 -2.72 -14.16 13.56
C ASP A 112 -1.48 -13.73 12.75
N ASN A 113 -1.34 -14.20 11.50
CA ASN A 113 -0.34 -13.76 10.53
C ASN A 113 -0.53 -12.32 10.02
N VAL A 114 -1.73 -11.73 10.03
CA VAL A 114 -1.90 -10.31 9.65
C VAL A 114 -1.33 -9.41 10.72
N TYR A 115 -1.58 -9.74 11.99
CA TYR A 115 -0.94 -9.04 13.09
C TYR A 115 0.57 -9.16 12.96
N ARG A 116 1.16 -10.33 12.64
CA ARG A 116 2.61 -10.41 12.41
C ARG A 116 3.11 -9.64 11.18
N LYS A 117 2.35 -9.56 10.09
CA LYS A 117 2.71 -8.77 8.90
C LYS A 117 2.55 -7.26 9.10
N MET A 118 1.51 -6.84 9.83
CA MET A 118 1.26 -5.45 10.20
C MET A 118 2.15 -4.98 11.34
N GLN A 119 2.42 -5.85 12.33
CA GLN A 119 3.38 -5.61 13.40
C GLN A 119 4.80 -5.60 12.87
N GLY A 120 5.13 -6.44 11.87
CA GLY A 120 6.33 -6.25 11.06
C GLY A 120 6.39 -4.82 10.54
N ALA A 121 5.36 -4.35 9.84
CA ALA A 121 5.26 -2.99 9.31
C ALA A 121 5.18 -1.84 10.36
N LEU A 122 4.94 -2.15 11.64
CA LEU A 122 4.76 -1.16 12.73
C LEU A 122 5.87 -1.20 13.79
N ASP A 123 6.61 -2.31 13.88
CA ASP A 123 7.82 -2.48 14.70
C ASP A 123 9.11 -2.20 13.87
N TYR A 124 8.97 -1.80 12.60
CA TYR A 124 10.05 -1.21 11.79
C TYR A 124 10.31 0.26 12.12
#